data_AF-A0A242WD93-F1
#
_entry.id   AF-A0A242WD93-F1
#
_cell.length_a   1.000
_cell.length_b   1.000
_cell.length_c   1.000
_cell.angle_alpha   90.00
_cell.angle_beta   90.00
_cell.angle_gamma   90.00
#
_symmetry.space_group_name_H-M   'P 1'
#
loop_
_entity.id
_entity.type
_entity.pdbx_description
1 polymer ?
#
loop_
_entity_poly.entity_id
_entity_poly.type
_entity_poly.pdbx_seq_one_letter_code
_entity_poly.pdbx_strand_id
1 'polypeptide(L)' 'MSEVILAVRKYIYFYNHQRFQRKLNNLSPYKYRTQVI' A
#
# COMPACT_ATOMS: atom_id res chain seq x y z
N MET A 1 -18.59 -4.40 -14.64
CA MET A 1 -17.41 -4.02 -13.82
C MET A 1 -16.47 -5.22 -13.83
N SER A 2 -15.38 -5.20 -14.61
CA SER A 2 -14.53 -6.38 -14.79
C SER A 2 -13.82 -6.74 -13.48
N GLU A 3 -13.95 -7.99 -13.04
CA GLU A 3 -13.38 -8.51 -11.78
C GLU A 3 -11.88 -8.20 -11.63
N VAL A 4 -11.16 -8.15 -12.75
CA VAL A 4 -9.75 -7.75 -12.84
C VAL A 4 -9.52 -6.35 -12.25
N ILE A 5 -10.38 -5.37 -12.56
CA ILE A 5 -10.24 -4.00 -12.04
C ILE A 5 -10.44 -3.99 -10.52
N LEU A 6 -11.40 -4.78 -10.01
CA LEU A 6 -11.64 -4.90 -8.58
C LEU A 6 -10.45 -5.58 -7.87
N ALA A 7 -9.90 -6.64 -8.46
CA ALA A 7 -8.73 -7.33 -7.93
C ALA A 7 -7.50 -6.41 -7.88
N VAL A 8 -7.24 -5.66 -8.95
CA VAL A 8 -6.13 -4.68 -9.02
C VAL A 8 -6.30 -3.59 -7.97
N ARG A 9 -7.50 -3.02 -7.82
CA ARG A 9 -7.77 -1.99 -6.80
C ARG A 9 -7.54 -2.51 -5.38
N LYS A 10 -8.00 -3.72 -5.08
CA LYS A 10 -7.76 -4.38 -3.78
C LYS A 10 -6.26 -4.57 -3.53
N TYR A 11 -5.52 -5.02 -4.54
CA TYR A 11 -4.08 -5.22 -4.44
C TYR A 11 -3.32 -3.90 -4.18
N ILE A 12 -3.68 -2.83 -4.89
CA ILE A 12 -3.07 -1.50 -4.69
C ILE A 12 -3.32 -1.01 -3.25
N TYR A 13 -4.54 -1.16 -2.74
CA TYR A 13 -4.86 -0.78 -1.37
C TYR A 13 -4.06 -1.58 -0.35
N PHE A 14 -4.01 -2.91 -0.50
CA PHE A 14 -3.20 -3.79 0.33
C PHE A 14 -1.73 -3.36 0.34
N TYR A 15 -1.15 -3.10 -0.84
CA TYR A 15 0.24 -2.69 -0.97
C TYR A 15 0.52 -1.37 -0.23
N ASN A 16 -0.35 -0.38 -0.37
CA ASN A 16 -0.11 0.95 0.20
C ASN A 16 -0.32 1.01 1.72
N HIS A 17 -1.28 0.25 2.26
CA HIS A 17 -1.70 0.38 3.65
C HIS A 17 -1.29 -0.78 4.55
N GLN A 18 -1.24 -2.00 4.03
CA GLN A 18 -1.09 -3.21 4.84
C GLN A 18 0.27 -3.89 4.66
N ARG A 19 0.96 -3.67 3.53
CA ARG A 19 2.31 -4.19 3.33
C ARG A 19 3.32 -3.42 4.18
N PHE A 20 3.86 -4.07 5.21
CA PHE A 20 4.96 -3.52 6.00
C PHE A 20 6.29 -3.76 5.31
N GLN A 21 7.15 -2.74 5.28
CA GLN A 21 8.50 -2.85 4.73
C GLN A 21 9.54 -2.67 5.84
N ARG A 22 10.42 -3.67 6.03
CA ARG A 22 11.52 -3.59 7.00
C ARG A 22 12.44 -2.39 6.75
N LYS A 23 12.67 -2.05 5.47
CA LYS A 23 13.44 -0.86 5.06
C LYS A 23 12.81 0.45 5.52
N LEU A 24 11.49 0.48 5.73
CA LEU A 24 10.74 1.65 6.18
C LEU A 24 10.44 1.58 7.67
N ASN A 25 11.29 0.94 8.48
CA ASN A 25 11.06 0.74 9.93
C ASN A 25 9.69 0.10 10.23
N ASN A 26 9.31 -0.90 9.42
CA ASN A 26 8.00 -1.58 9.49
C ASN A 26 6.79 -0.65 9.27
N LEU A 27 6.98 0.50 8.62
CA LEU A 27 5.88 1.34 8.17
C LEU A 27 5.30 0.79 6.86
N SER A 28 4.03 1.13 6.61
CA SER A 28 3.44 0.95 5.30
C SER A 28 3.93 2.04 4.34
N PRO A 29 3.97 1.80 3.02
CA PRO A 29 4.42 2.77 2.03
C PRO A 29 3.72 4.13 2.15
N TYR A 30 2.42 4.13 2.43
CA TYR A 30 1.66 5.37 2.64
C TYR A 30 2.17 6.14 3.86
N LYS A 31 2.28 5.47 5.03
CA LYS A 31 2.72 6.09 6.28
C LYS A 31 4.15 6.64 6.22
N TYR A 32 5.01 6.00 5.44
CA TYR A 32 6.37 6.50 5.22
C TYR A 32 6.38 7.76 4.37
N ARG A 33 5.62 7.81 3.27
CA ARG A 33 5.54 9.00 2.39
C ARG A 33 4.98 10.21 3.11
N THR A 34 3.99 10.02 3.99
CA THR A 34 3.41 11.10 4.78
C THR A 34 4.37 11.70 5.82
N GLN A 35 5.49 11.04 6.14
CA GLN A 35 6.53 11.59 7.02
C GLN A 35 7.57 12.43 6.28
N VAL A 36 7.61 12.36 4.94
CA VAL A 36 8.54 13.12 4.09
C VAL A 36 7.97 14.51 3.75
N ILE A 37 6.81 14.87 4.33
CA ILE A 37 6.15 16.18 4.18
C ILE A 37 6.49 17.04 5.39
#